data_AF-A0A925YAH1-F1
#
_entry.id   AF-A0A925YAH1-F1
#
_cell.length_a   1.000
_cell.length_b   1.000
_cell.length_c   1.000
_cell.angle_alpha   90.00
_cell.angle_beta   90.00
_cell.angle_gamma   90.00
#
_symmetry.space_group_name_H-M   'P 1'
#
loop_
_entity.id
_entity.type
_entity.pdbx_description
1 polymer ?
#
loop_
_entity_poly.entity_id
_entity_poly.type
_entity_poly.pdbx_seq_one_letter_code
_entity_poly.pdbx_strand_id
1 'polypeptide(L)'
;AQGMTFSESGPVPSQGKIAQQMFTYTAFTANFVEVGLPVVNEDGTPKWRFAPSPHGVYWKDGMKLGYQDVGSWTILKSTPVDRAQAAWLYAQFVTSKTVDVKKSHVGLTFIRESTIRDASFTERSKDLGGLVEFYRSPARVQWSPTGTNVPDYPKLAQLWWQAIGDAAAGDKTPQEAMDSLCAEQEKVLERLERAGIQGEKGPKLNDEQDLAYWVAEAAKNGTLAPQAAIETEKEQALTINYDELVKSWADTTASTAPAATPVAAPAQ
;
A
#
# COMPACT_ATOMS: atom_id res chain seq x y z
N ALA A 1 5.23 -7.68 -20.48
CA ALA A 1 5.24 -7.32 -19.05
C ALA A 1 6.12 -8.25 -18.22
N GLN A 2 6.11 -9.58 -18.44
CA GLN A 2 6.80 -10.58 -17.59
C GLN A 2 8.32 -10.41 -17.40
N GLY A 3 9.02 -9.64 -18.27
CA GLY A 3 10.46 -9.38 -18.13
C GLY A 3 10.83 -8.01 -17.55
N MET A 4 9.85 -7.22 -17.11
CA MET A 4 10.12 -5.88 -16.57
C MET A 4 10.44 -5.95 -15.08
N THR A 5 11.46 -5.21 -14.66
CA THR A 5 11.73 -4.91 -13.26
C THR A 5 10.70 -3.93 -12.69
N PHE A 6 10.77 -3.74 -11.36
CA PHE A 6 9.94 -2.77 -10.65
C PHE A 6 10.04 -1.35 -11.26
N SER A 7 11.26 -0.85 -11.49
CA SER A 7 11.48 0.50 -12.02
C SER A 7 11.04 0.66 -13.47
N GLU A 8 11.07 -0.42 -14.25
CA GLU A 8 10.62 -0.40 -15.66
C GLU A 8 9.10 -0.43 -15.77
N SER A 9 8.43 -1.17 -14.89
CA SER A 9 6.97 -1.31 -14.91
C SER A 9 6.22 -0.10 -14.34
N GLY A 10 6.82 0.60 -13.35
CA GLY A 10 6.19 1.73 -12.68
C GLY A 10 5.69 2.85 -13.60
N PRO A 11 6.50 3.34 -14.57
CA PRO A 11 6.10 4.38 -15.51
C PRO A 11 5.16 3.91 -16.63
N VAL A 12 4.99 2.61 -16.88
CA VAL A 12 4.23 2.08 -18.05
C VAL A 12 2.82 2.64 -18.19
N PRO A 13 2.02 2.83 -17.11
CA PRO A 13 0.68 3.41 -17.23
C PRO A 13 0.66 4.79 -17.90
N SER A 14 1.73 5.59 -17.75
CA SER A 14 1.82 6.93 -18.34
C SER A 14 1.84 6.93 -19.88
N GLN A 15 2.14 5.78 -20.48
CA GLN A 15 2.16 5.59 -21.93
C GLN A 15 0.77 5.42 -22.54
N GLY A 16 -0.30 5.40 -21.73
CA GLY A 16 -1.69 5.35 -22.22
C GLY A 16 -2.12 3.99 -22.80
N LYS A 17 -1.37 2.92 -22.50
CA LYS A 17 -1.64 1.55 -22.97
C LYS A 17 -2.35 0.68 -21.94
N ILE A 18 -2.56 1.20 -20.72
CA ILE A 18 -3.13 0.49 -19.58
C ILE A 18 -4.38 1.23 -19.13
N ALA A 19 -5.53 0.55 -19.14
CA ALA A 19 -6.80 1.13 -18.72
C ALA A 19 -6.95 1.21 -17.20
N GLN A 20 -6.34 0.26 -16.46
CA GLN A 20 -6.40 0.20 -15.01
C GLN A 20 -5.15 -0.46 -14.44
N GLN A 21 -4.64 0.09 -13.33
CA GLN A 21 -3.57 -0.49 -12.55
C GLN A 21 -4.10 -0.75 -11.13
N MET A 22 -4.07 -2.00 -10.68
CA MET A 22 -4.64 -2.41 -9.39
C MET A 22 -3.87 -1.87 -8.18
N PHE A 23 -2.63 -1.43 -8.42
CA PHE A 23 -1.71 -0.99 -7.40
C PHE A 23 -0.69 -0.02 -8.02
N THR A 24 -0.47 1.12 -7.38
CA THR A 24 0.51 2.10 -7.84
C THR A 24 1.31 2.63 -6.67
N TYR A 25 2.62 2.76 -6.86
CA TYR A 25 3.46 3.49 -5.91
C TYR A 25 3.36 4.98 -6.23
N THR A 26 3.02 5.77 -5.23
CA THR A 26 2.90 7.23 -5.39
C THR A 26 4.20 7.90 -5.82
N ALA A 27 5.34 7.23 -5.61
CA ALA A 27 6.64 7.62 -6.17
C ALA A 27 6.65 7.74 -7.71
N PHE A 28 5.76 7.06 -8.43
CA PHE A 28 5.65 7.18 -9.89
C PHE A 28 4.61 8.21 -10.34
N THR A 29 3.79 8.75 -9.44
CA THR A 29 2.69 9.66 -9.81
C THR A 29 3.19 10.93 -10.48
N ALA A 30 4.39 11.42 -10.12
CA ALA A 30 4.99 12.59 -10.79
C ALA A 30 5.17 12.35 -12.30
N ASN A 31 5.50 11.12 -12.71
CA ASN A 31 5.66 10.73 -14.11
C ASN A 31 4.32 10.58 -14.86
N PHE A 32 3.18 10.70 -14.17
CA PHE A 32 1.85 10.52 -14.76
C PHE A 32 1.15 11.86 -15.05
N VAL A 33 1.71 12.96 -14.55
CA VAL A 33 1.15 14.31 -14.67
C VAL A 33 2.02 15.23 -15.54
N GLU A 34 3.04 14.69 -16.21
CA GLU A 34 3.86 15.46 -17.13
C GLU A 34 3.05 15.84 -18.38
N VAL A 35 3.08 17.13 -18.74
CA VAL A 35 2.38 17.65 -19.92
C VAL A 35 2.96 17.03 -21.20
N GLY A 36 2.08 16.65 -22.13
CA GLY A 36 2.44 16.02 -23.40
C GLY A 36 2.40 14.49 -23.37
N LEU A 37 2.18 13.88 -22.20
CA LEU A 37 1.90 12.45 -22.10
C LEU A 37 0.52 12.09 -22.66
N PRO A 38 0.34 10.89 -23.24
CA PRO A 38 -0.95 10.46 -23.80
C PRO A 38 -2.06 10.38 -22.75
N VAL A 39 -1.71 10.21 -21.47
CA VAL A 39 -2.64 10.15 -20.33
C VAL A 39 -2.93 11.51 -19.69
N VAL A 40 -2.44 12.59 -20.28
CA VAL A 40 -2.68 13.97 -19.84
C VAL A 40 -3.42 14.71 -20.95
N ASN A 41 -4.40 15.52 -20.59
CA ASN A 41 -5.15 16.37 -21.51
C ASN A 41 -4.29 17.56 -21.95
N GLU A 42 -4.72 18.25 -23.01
CA GLU A 42 -4.04 19.46 -23.51
C GLU A 42 -4.00 20.59 -22.47
N ASP A 43 -5.01 20.65 -21.59
CA ASP A 43 -5.11 21.62 -20.49
C ASP A 43 -4.24 21.25 -19.26
N GLY A 44 -3.52 20.14 -19.32
CA GLY A 44 -2.66 19.63 -18.25
C GLY A 44 -3.36 18.73 -17.22
N THR A 45 -4.68 18.53 -17.32
CA THR A 45 -5.41 17.66 -16.39
C THR A 45 -5.21 16.17 -16.72
N PRO A 46 -5.19 15.27 -15.72
CA PRO A 46 -5.03 13.84 -15.98
C PRO A 46 -6.30 13.21 -16.57
N LYS A 47 -6.13 12.32 -17.55
CA LYS A 47 -7.19 11.43 -18.10
C LYS A 47 -7.48 10.23 -17.21
N TRP A 48 -6.74 10.11 -16.11
CA TRP A 48 -6.79 9.01 -15.16
C TRP A 48 -7.21 9.51 -13.77
N ARG A 49 -7.60 8.58 -12.92
CA ARG A 49 -8.04 8.84 -11.54
C ARG A 49 -7.51 7.75 -10.60
N PHE A 50 -7.09 8.13 -9.40
CA PHE A 50 -7.04 7.24 -8.24
C PHE A 50 -8.46 6.86 -7.84
N ALA A 51 -8.65 5.61 -7.48
CA ALA A 51 -9.91 5.08 -6.98
C ALA A 51 -9.63 4.18 -5.77
N PRO A 52 -10.61 3.96 -4.88
CA PRO A 52 -10.56 2.88 -3.91
C PRO A 52 -10.17 1.55 -4.56
N SER A 53 -9.29 0.80 -3.89
CA SER A 53 -8.93 -0.54 -4.34
C SER A 53 -10.15 -1.45 -4.29
N PRO A 54 -10.42 -2.22 -5.35
CA PRO A 54 -11.39 -3.29 -5.28
C PRO A 54 -10.87 -4.40 -4.36
N HIS A 55 -11.78 -5.20 -3.85
CA HIS A 55 -11.48 -6.29 -2.93
C HIS A 55 -12.17 -7.58 -3.36
N GLY A 56 -11.57 -8.71 -3.01
CA GLY A 56 -12.11 -10.02 -3.31
C GLY A 56 -13.17 -10.48 -2.32
N VAL A 57 -13.74 -11.64 -2.61
CA VAL A 57 -14.81 -12.34 -1.88
C VAL A 57 -14.52 -12.60 -0.38
N TYR A 58 -13.25 -12.75 -0.02
CA TYR A 58 -12.80 -12.98 1.37
C TYR A 58 -12.67 -11.69 2.19
N TRP A 59 -12.74 -10.52 1.55
CA TRP A 59 -12.68 -9.25 2.26
C TRP A 59 -13.96 -9.00 3.04
N LYS A 60 -13.81 -8.44 4.25
CA LYS A 60 -14.90 -8.03 5.14
C LYS A 60 -14.63 -6.62 5.65
N ASP A 61 -15.67 -5.89 6.04
CA ASP A 61 -15.54 -4.55 6.60
C ASP A 61 -14.53 -4.50 7.74
N GLY A 62 -13.60 -3.54 7.67
CA GLY A 62 -12.50 -3.37 8.62
C GLY A 62 -11.20 -4.08 8.24
N MET A 63 -11.20 -4.97 7.24
CA MET A 63 -9.97 -5.53 6.69
C MET A 63 -9.19 -4.48 5.89
N LYS A 64 -7.85 -4.53 6.01
CA LYS A 64 -6.97 -3.67 5.22
C LYS A 64 -7.05 -4.03 3.74
N LEU A 65 -7.05 -3.02 2.88
CA LEU A 65 -7.11 -3.17 1.42
C LEU A 65 -5.72 -3.35 0.80
N GLY A 66 -4.66 -3.02 1.54
CA GLY A 66 -3.31 -3.19 1.05
C GLY A 66 -2.26 -2.66 1.99
N TYR A 67 -1.05 -2.61 1.45
CA TYR A 67 0.16 -2.24 2.13
C TYR A 67 0.70 -0.89 1.66
N GLN A 68 1.10 -0.02 2.60
CA GLN A 68 1.76 1.25 2.30
C GLN A 68 3.22 1.22 2.74
N ASP A 69 4.12 1.53 1.80
CA ASP A 69 5.52 1.79 2.10
C ASP A 69 5.70 3.17 2.75
N VAL A 70 5.82 3.16 4.08
CA VAL A 70 6.07 4.37 4.86
C VAL A 70 7.55 4.42 5.25
N GLY A 71 8.30 5.30 4.59
CA GLY A 71 9.70 5.54 4.93
C GLY A 71 9.86 6.09 6.35
N SER A 72 10.97 5.76 7.00
CA SER A 72 11.30 6.23 8.35
C SER A 72 12.75 6.69 8.42
N TRP A 73 13.02 7.69 9.26
CA TRP A 73 14.39 8.04 9.64
C TRP A 73 14.89 7.05 10.68
N THR A 74 15.97 6.33 10.37
CA THR A 74 16.58 5.36 11.29
C THR A 74 17.92 5.88 11.78
N ILE A 75 18.04 6.14 13.08
CA ILE A 75 19.31 6.47 13.74
C ILE A 75 19.71 5.25 14.58
N LEU A 76 20.85 4.64 14.26
CA LEU A 76 21.30 3.42 14.94
C LEU A 76 21.73 3.73 16.37
N LYS A 77 21.42 2.83 17.31
CA LYS A 77 21.84 2.93 18.72
C LYS A 77 23.36 3.02 18.88
N SER A 78 24.12 2.44 17.96
CA SER A 78 25.58 2.50 17.93
C SER A 78 26.16 3.83 17.43
N THR A 79 25.32 4.73 16.92
CA THR A 79 25.76 6.04 16.42
C THR A 79 26.26 6.89 17.58
N PRO A 80 27.49 7.44 17.53
CA PRO A 80 27.96 8.40 18.53
C PRO A 80 26.97 9.55 18.73
N VAL A 81 26.79 9.99 19.99
CA VAL A 81 25.72 10.93 20.37
C VAL A 81 25.76 12.23 19.57
N ASP A 82 26.95 12.79 19.37
CA ASP A 82 27.18 14.00 18.58
C ASP A 82 26.70 13.84 17.13
N ARG A 83 27.00 12.71 16.51
CA ARG A 83 26.56 12.38 15.14
C ARG A 83 25.06 12.08 15.08
N ALA A 84 24.52 11.41 16.09
CA ALA A 84 23.09 11.13 16.19
C ALA A 84 22.28 12.44 16.30
N GLN A 85 22.76 13.41 17.08
CA GLN A 85 22.16 14.74 17.17
C GLN A 85 22.21 15.49 15.83
N ALA A 86 23.34 15.47 15.14
CA ALA A 86 23.45 16.07 13.82
C ALA A 86 22.51 15.42 12.79
N ALA A 87 22.44 14.09 12.77
CA ALA A 87 21.51 13.34 11.91
C ALA A 87 20.04 13.67 12.23
N TRP A 88 19.70 13.81 13.52
CA TRP A 88 18.37 14.20 13.95
C TRP A 88 17.99 15.61 13.49
N LEU A 89 18.89 16.58 13.62
CA LEU A 89 18.67 17.95 13.11
C LEU A 89 18.47 17.96 11.59
N TYR A 90 19.25 17.16 10.86
CA TYR A 90 19.06 17.02 9.41
C TYR A 90 17.72 16.39 9.04
N ALA A 91 17.31 15.33 9.73
CA ALA A 91 15.99 14.72 9.54
C ALA A 91 14.86 15.72 9.80
N GLN A 92 14.96 16.52 10.86
CA GLN A 92 14.01 17.60 11.15
C GLN A 92 13.98 18.67 10.05
N PHE A 93 15.14 19.06 9.50
CA PHE A 93 15.20 19.99 8.38
C PHE A 93 14.51 19.43 7.13
N VAL A 94 14.82 18.21 6.73
CA VAL A 94 14.24 17.57 5.53
C VAL A 94 12.73 17.34 5.69
N THR A 95 12.28 17.05 6.91
CA THR A 95 10.85 16.89 7.24
C THR A 95 10.20 18.22 7.63
N SER A 96 10.89 19.35 7.61
CA SER A 96 10.27 20.65 7.93
C SER A 96 9.19 21.01 6.90
N LYS A 97 8.16 21.77 7.33
CA LYS A 97 6.99 22.10 6.48
C LYS A 97 7.40 22.73 5.14
N THR A 98 8.30 23.71 5.15
CA THR A 98 8.75 24.39 3.93
C THR A 98 9.45 23.43 2.95
N VAL A 99 10.34 22.58 3.47
CA VAL A 99 11.09 21.63 2.65
C VAL A 99 10.18 20.53 2.12
N ASP A 100 9.32 19.97 2.99
CA ASP A 100 8.38 18.91 2.61
C ASP A 100 7.39 19.41 1.55
N VAL A 101 6.79 20.60 1.70
CA VAL A 101 5.91 21.18 0.66
C VAL A 101 6.62 21.27 -0.68
N LYS A 102 7.83 21.84 -0.72
CA LYS A 102 8.58 21.99 -1.97
C LYS A 102 8.88 20.62 -2.60
N LYS A 103 9.31 19.65 -1.80
CA LYS A 103 9.61 18.29 -2.27
C LYS A 103 8.37 17.56 -2.75
N SER A 104 7.26 17.64 -2.01
CA SER A 104 5.99 17.01 -2.38
C SER A 104 5.43 17.57 -3.69
N HIS A 105 5.66 18.85 -4.01
CA HIS A 105 5.27 19.38 -5.31
C HIS A 105 6.07 18.76 -6.47
N VAL A 106 7.29 18.29 -6.22
CA VAL A 106 8.11 17.62 -7.24
C VAL A 106 7.80 16.12 -7.28
N GLY A 107 7.91 15.43 -6.15
CA GLY A 107 7.85 13.98 -6.09
C GLY A 107 6.47 13.39 -5.79
N LEU A 108 5.47 14.20 -5.46
CA LEU A 108 4.10 13.76 -5.10
C LEU A 108 4.04 12.70 -3.99
N THR A 109 5.03 12.72 -3.10
CA THR A 109 5.11 11.93 -1.87
C THR A 109 5.05 12.89 -0.68
N PHE A 110 4.30 12.52 0.36
CA PHE A 110 3.98 13.40 1.49
C PHE A 110 4.52 12.82 2.79
N ILE A 111 5.20 13.65 3.58
CA ILE A 111 5.63 13.26 4.93
C ILE A 111 4.71 13.85 6.00
N ARG A 112 4.24 15.10 5.81
CA ARG A 112 3.43 15.79 6.82
C ARG A 112 1.97 15.95 6.41
N GLU A 113 1.07 15.77 7.38
CA GLU A 113 -0.33 16.17 7.25
C GLU A 113 -0.45 17.66 6.86
N SER A 114 0.32 18.53 7.52
CA SER A 114 0.32 19.95 7.19
C SER A 114 0.68 20.22 5.73
N THR A 115 1.48 19.37 5.08
CA THR A 115 1.88 19.50 3.67
C THR A 115 0.73 19.18 2.74
N ILE A 116 0.07 18.03 2.91
CA ILE A 116 -1.09 17.70 2.06
C ILE A 116 -2.24 18.68 2.28
N ARG A 117 -2.31 19.34 3.44
CA ARG A 117 -3.28 20.40 3.78
C ARG A 117 -2.91 21.79 3.28
N ASP A 118 -1.76 21.98 2.63
CA ASP A 118 -1.37 23.28 2.10
C ASP A 118 -2.37 23.78 1.04
N ALA A 119 -2.57 25.09 0.98
CA ALA A 119 -3.43 25.72 -0.02
C ALA A 119 -2.95 25.40 -1.45
N SER A 120 -1.63 25.32 -1.66
CA SER A 120 -1.06 24.98 -2.96
C SER A 120 -1.44 23.59 -3.47
N PHE A 121 -1.71 22.62 -2.57
CA PHE A 121 -2.21 21.30 -2.94
C PHE A 121 -3.72 21.27 -3.16
N THR A 122 -4.46 22.17 -2.52
CA THR A 122 -5.88 22.36 -2.86
C THR A 122 -6.01 22.93 -4.27
N GLU A 123 -5.22 23.95 -4.61
CA GLU A 123 -5.23 24.55 -5.95
C GLU A 123 -4.83 23.55 -7.05
N ARG A 124 -3.82 22.72 -6.78
CA ARG A 124 -3.30 21.72 -7.71
C ARG A 124 -4.08 20.41 -7.74
N SER A 125 -5.07 20.19 -6.85
CA SER A 125 -5.68 18.85 -6.70
C SER A 125 -6.30 18.32 -7.99
N LYS A 126 -6.92 19.22 -8.77
CA LYS A 126 -7.49 18.94 -10.10
C LYS A 126 -6.48 18.33 -11.09
N ASP A 127 -5.20 18.61 -10.92
CA ASP A 127 -4.11 18.16 -11.79
C ASP A 127 -3.48 16.83 -11.31
N LEU A 128 -3.94 16.30 -10.16
CA LEU A 128 -3.32 15.16 -9.47
C LEU A 128 -4.23 13.92 -9.40
N GLY A 129 -5.33 13.92 -10.15
CA GLY A 129 -6.12 12.73 -10.42
C GLY A 129 -6.67 12.05 -9.17
N GLY A 130 -7.02 12.77 -8.12
CA GLY A 130 -7.57 12.20 -6.88
C GLY A 130 -6.53 11.87 -5.79
N LEU A 131 -5.23 12.11 -6.04
CA LEU A 131 -4.16 11.84 -5.05
C LEU A 131 -4.38 12.64 -3.75
N VAL A 132 -4.75 13.91 -3.88
CA VAL A 132 -4.91 14.81 -2.73
C VAL A 132 -6.13 14.43 -1.93
N GLU A 133 -7.22 14.13 -2.62
CA GLU A 133 -8.48 13.68 -2.07
C GLU A 133 -8.28 12.35 -1.32
N PHE A 134 -7.60 11.38 -1.92
CA PHE A 134 -7.25 10.12 -1.27
C PHE A 134 -6.48 10.34 0.04
N TYR A 135 -5.39 11.12 -0.01
CA TYR A 135 -4.60 11.37 1.20
C TYR A 135 -5.27 12.27 2.22
N ARG A 136 -6.30 13.06 1.88
CA ARG A 136 -7.12 13.80 2.85
C ARG A 136 -8.28 12.97 3.40
N SER A 137 -8.62 11.88 2.73
CA SER A 137 -9.72 10.99 3.09
C SER A 137 -9.38 10.00 4.22
N PRO A 138 -10.40 9.42 4.89
CA PRO A 138 -10.19 8.28 5.78
C PRO A 138 -9.69 7.02 5.06
N ALA A 139 -9.79 6.90 3.74
CA ALA A 139 -9.36 5.70 3.02
C ALA A 139 -7.86 5.43 3.15
N ARG A 140 -7.05 6.47 3.38
CA ARG A 140 -5.60 6.34 3.60
C ARG A 140 -5.25 5.40 4.76
N VAL A 141 -6.11 5.29 5.78
CA VAL A 141 -5.87 4.41 6.95
C VAL A 141 -6.32 2.97 6.73
N GLN A 142 -6.99 2.67 5.61
CA GLN A 142 -7.35 1.30 5.21
C GLN A 142 -6.16 0.53 4.63
N TRP A 143 -4.98 1.15 4.61
CA TRP A 143 -3.74 0.52 4.24
C TRP A 143 -2.85 0.42 5.48
N SER A 144 -2.23 -0.74 5.69
CA SER A 144 -1.33 -0.96 6.81
C SER A 144 0.14 -0.70 6.43
N PRO A 145 0.95 -0.09 7.32
CA PRO A 145 2.41 -0.20 7.21
C PRO A 145 2.88 -1.60 7.61
N THR A 146 4.17 -1.89 7.45
CA THR A 146 4.73 -3.20 7.79
C THR A 146 4.79 -3.25 9.30
N GLY A 147 4.09 -4.21 9.90
CA GLY A 147 4.11 -4.41 11.34
C GLY A 147 5.52 -4.74 11.81
N THR A 148 5.91 -4.23 12.98
CA THR A 148 7.20 -4.55 13.61
C THR A 148 7.22 -5.95 14.24
N ASN A 149 6.18 -6.75 14.00
CA ASN A 149 5.92 -8.04 14.63
C ASN A 149 6.23 -9.24 13.72
N VAL A 150 6.65 -9.03 12.47
CA VAL A 150 7.04 -10.14 11.59
C VAL A 150 8.46 -10.60 11.93
N PRO A 151 8.65 -11.86 12.39
CA PRO A 151 9.97 -12.36 12.77
C PRO A 151 10.89 -12.44 11.56
N ASP A 152 12.03 -11.73 11.59
CA ASP A 152 13.01 -11.71 10.49
C ASP A 152 12.37 -11.48 9.10
N TYR A 153 11.55 -10.42 8.99
CA TYR A 153 10.89 -10.02 7.75
C TYR A 153 11.81 -10.06 6.51
N PRO A 154 13.07 -9.57 6.55
CA PRO A 154 13.95 -9.61 5.38
C PRO A 154 14.15 -11.02 4.83
N LYS A 155 14.20 -12.04 5.69
CA LYS A 155 14.35 -13.43 5.28
C LYS A 155 13.04 -14.04 4.78
N LEU A 156 11.94 -13.81 5.49
CA LEU A 156 10.62 -14.33 5.10
C LEU A 156 10.12 -13.73 3.78
N ALA A 157 10.38 -12.45 3.54
CA ALA A 157 9.94 -11.75 2.34
C ALA A 157 10.61 -12.27 1.06
N GLN A 158 11.82 -12.84 1.13
CA GLN A 158 12.47 -13.44 -0.05
C GLN A 158 11.74 -14.71 -0.52
N LEU A 159 11.16 -15.47 0.40
CA LEU A 159 10.41 -16.69 0.09
C LEU A 159 9.12 -16.37 -0.68
N TRP A 160 8.48 -15.25 -0.36
CA TRP A 160 7.28 -14.76 -1.07
C TRP A 160 7.52 -14.60 -2.57
N TRP A 161 8.65 -13.97 -2.94
CA TRP A 161 8.99 -13.75 -4.35
C TRP A 161 9.23 -15.03 -5.12
N GLN A 162 9.80 -16.05 -4.48
CA GLN A 162 9.99 -17.37 -5.09
C GLN A 162 8.65 -18.06 -5.32
N ALA A 163 7.78 -18.08 -4.31
CA ALA A 163 6.46 -18.71 -4.40
C ALA A 163 5.55 -18.04 -5.45
N ILE A 164 5.54 -16.71 -5.50
CA ILE A 164 4.79 -15.98 -6.53
C ILE A 164 5.33 -16.28 -7.93
N GLY A 165 6.65 -16.43 -8.08
CA GLY A 165 7.26 -16.74 -9.37
C GLY A 165 6.68 -18.02 -9.98
N ASP A 166 6.64 -19.10 -9.20
CA ASP A 166 6.08 -20.40 -9.61
C ASP A 166 4.59 -20.28 -10.01
N ALA A 167 3.80 -19.56 -9.20
CA ALA A 167 2.37 -19.36 -9.48
C ALA A 167 2.13 -18.52 -10.74
N ALA A 168 2.91 -17.45 -10.92
CA ALA A 168 2.79 -16.54 -12.06
C ALA A 168 3.27 -17.18 -13.38
N ALA A 169 4.22 -18.10 -13.32
CA ALA A 169 4.67 -18.91 -14.45
C ALA A 169 3.67 -20.02 -14.82
N GLY A 170 2.76 -20.38 -13.90
CA GLY A 170 1.82 -21.48 -14.06
C GLY A 170 2.40 -22.85 -13.71
N ASP A 171 3.58 -22.89 -13.09
CA ASP A 171 4.24 -24.12 -12.65
C ASP A 171 3.56 -24.73 -11.41
N LYS A 172 2.87 -23.89 -10.62
CA LYS A 172 2.04 -24.27 -9.47
C LYS A 172 0.70 -23.56 -9.52
N THR A 173 -0.33 -24.21 -9.00
CA THR A 173 -1.58 -23.52 -8.64
C THR A 173 -1.33 -22.50 -7.52
N PRO A 174 -2.20 -21.48 -7.35
CA PRO A 174 -2.08 -20.54 -6.23
C PRO A 174 -2.02 -21.24 -4.88
N GLN A 175 -2.80 -22.30 -4.67
CA GLN A 175 -2.78 -23.06 -3.41
C GLN A 175 -1.43 -23.76 -3.19
N GLU A 176 -0.93 -24.51 -4.17
CA GLU A 176 0.36 -25.21 -4.06
C GLU A 176 1.54 -24.25 -3.82
N ALA A 177 1.49 -23.05 -4.42
CA ALA A 177 2.47 -22.01 -4.18
C ALA A 177 2.41 -21.46 -2.74
N MET A 178 1.20 -21.22 -2.22
CA MET A 178 0.99 -20.79 -0.84
C MET A 178 1.37 -21.86 0.19
N ASP A 179 1.07 -23.14 -0.09
CA ASP A 179 1.48 -24.27 0.76
C ASP A 179 3.00 -24.41 0.80
N SER A 180 3.66 -24.30 -0.37
CA SER A 180 5.12 -24.28 -0.47
C SER A 180 5.73 -23.14 0.35
N LEU A 181 5.14 -21.94 0.22
CA LEU A 181 5.58 -20.77 0.97
C LEU A 181 5.44 -20.98 2.48
N CYS A 182 4.29 -21.49 2.92
CA CYS A 182 4.00 -21.76 4.34
C CYS A 182 5.08 -22.68 4.92
N ALA A 183 5.33 -23.82 4.27
CA ALA A 183 6.32 -24.79 4.72
C ALA A 183 7.75 -24.20 4.78
N GLU A 184 8.15 -23.36 3.82
CA GLU A 184 9.47 -22.71 3.86
C GLU A 184 9.56 -21.62 4.94
N GLN A 185 8.49 -20.85 5.15
CA GLN A 185 8.43 -19.86 6.23
C GLN A 185 8.48 -20.52 7.61
N GLU A 186 7.77 -21.63 7.81
CA GLU A 186 7.81 -22.42 9.05
C GLU A 186 9.20 -22.92 9.38
N LYS A 187 9.96 -23.44 8.39
CA LYS A 187 11.37 -23.84 8.58
C LYS A 187 12.24 -22.68 9.09
N VAL A 188 11.97 -21.45 8.63
CA VAL A 188 12.68 -20.27 9.12
C VAL A 188 12.25 -19.93 10.55
N LEU A 189 10.95 -19.91 10.82
CA LEU A 189 10.40 -19.61 12.13
C LEU A 189 10.85 -20.62 13.20
N GLU A 190 10.87 -21.92 12.88
CA GLU A 190 11.32 -23.00 13.77
C GLU A 190 12.79 -22.83 14.17
N ARG A 191 13.62 -22.41 13.22
CA ARG A 191 15.03 -22.08 13.50
C ARG A 191 15.15 -20.85 14.40
N LEU A 192 14.31 -19.84 14.20
CA LEU A 192 14.30 -18.62 15.02
C LEU A 192 13.83 -18.91 16.45
N GLU A 193 12.77 -19.70 16.62
CA GLU A 193 12.28 -20.15 17.93
C GLU A 193 13.39 -20.90 18.68
N ARG A 194 13.97 -21.93 18.06
CA ARG A 194 15.07 -22.72 18.66
C ARG A 194 16.28 -21.88 19.01
N ALA A 195 16.60 -20.86 18.21
CA ALA A 195 17.74 -20.00 18.47
C ALA A 195 17.52 -19.06 19.66
N GLY A 196 16.27 -18.70 19.96
CA GLY A 196 15.91 -17.85 21.11
C GLY A 196 16.48 -16.42 21.08
N ILE A 197 17.06 -15.99 19.96
CA ILE A 197 17.77 -14.69 19.84
C ILE A 197 16.83 -13.50 20.06
N GLN A 198 15.54 -13.66 19.72
CA GLN A 198 14.53 -12.62 19.84
C GLN A 198 13.85 -12.59 21.23
N GLY A 199 14.25 -13.47 22.16
CA GLY A 199 13.70 -13.54 23.52
C GLY A 199 12.18 -13.69 23.53
N GLU A 200 11.51 -12.93 24.41
CA GLU A 200 10.03 -12.92 24.55
C GLU A 200 9.29 -12.44 23.29
N LYS A 201 9.99 -11.83 22.33
CA LYS A 201 9.42 -11.35 21.07
C LYS A 201 9.65 -12.32 19.90
N GLY A 202 10.29 -13.46 20.16
CA GLY A 202 10.53 -14.48 19.16
C GLY A 202 9.25 -15.23 18.76
N PRO A 203 9.26 -15.89 17.59
CA PRO A 203 8.17 -16.76 17.21
C PRO A 203 8.09 -17.96 18.16
N LYS A 204 6.87 -18.45 18.33
CA LYS A 204 6.57 -19.72 18.97
C LYS A 204 5.62 -20.48 18.05
N LEU A 205 6.06 -21.61 17.52
CA LEU A 205 5.22 -22.41 16.65
C LEU A 205 4.15 -23.12 17.48
N ASN A 206 2.98 -23.25 16.88
CA ASN A 206 1.95 -24.15 17.39
C ASN A 206 2.25 -25.58 16.93
N ASP A 207 1.60 -26.55 17.58
CA ASP A 207 1.55 -27.90 17.04
C ASP A 207 0.86 -27.89 15.66
N GLU A 208 1.28 -28.80 14.78
CA GLU A 208 0.67 -28.95 13.46
C GLU A 208 -0.80 -29.34 13.58
N GLN A 209 -1.67 -28.61 12.86
CA GLN A 209 -3.11 -28.80 12.86
C GLN A 209 -3.67 -28.54 11.47
N ASP A 210 -4.83 -29.13 11.18
CA ASP A 210 -5.50 -28.90 9.90
C ASP A 210 -6.17 -27.52 9.82
N LEU A 211 -6.57 -27.14 8.60
CA LEU A 211 -7.26 -25.86 8.38
C LEU A 211 -8.57 -25.77 9.17
N ALA A 212 -9.28 -26.89 9.36
CA ALA A 212 -10.57 -26.91 10.06
C ALA A 212 -10.41 -26.53 11.54
N TYR A 213 -9.35 -27.01 12.19
CA TYR A 213 -8.96 -26.61 13.53
C TYR A 213 -8.69 -25.10 13.60
N TRP A 214 -7.88 -24.56 12.68
CA TRP A 214 -7.54 -23.14 12.69
C TRP A 214 -8.74 -22.23 12.42
N VAL A 215 -9.65 -22.64 11.54
CA VAL A 215 -10.91 -21.93 11.30
C VAL A 215 -11.79 -21.94 12.55
N ALA A 216 -11.90 -23.08 13.24
CA ALA A 216 -12.68 -23.18 14.47
C ALA A 216 -12.09 -22.33 15.60
N GLU A 217 -10.77 -22.31 15.74
CA GLU A 217 -10.07 -21.49 16.72
C GLU A 217 -10.20 -19.99 16.40
N ALA A 218 -10.11 -19.61 15.12
CA ALA A 218 -10.34 -18.24 14.69
C ALA A 218 -11.75 -17.76 15.07
N ALA A 219 -12.77 -18.57 14.80
CA ALA A 219 -14.16 -18.29 15.18
C ALA A 219 -14.34 -18.17 16.69
N LYS A 220 -13.75 -19.08 17.47
CA LYS A 220 -13.78 -19.06 18.94
C LYS A 220 -13.14 -17.79 19.52
N ASN A 221 -12.07 -17.31 18.89
CA ASN A 221 -11.36 -16.10 19.32
C ASN A 221 -11.96 -14.80 18.73
N GLY A 222 -13.04 -14.89 17.95
CA GLY A 222 -13.68 -13.74 17.31
C GLY A 222 -12.81 -13.09 16.22
N THR A 223 -11.87 -13.84 15.64
CA THR A 223 -11.00 -13.38 14.56
C THR A 223 -11.48 -13.91 13.20
N LEU A 224 -11.08 -13.26 12.12
CA LEU A 224 -11.57 -13.57 10.77
C LEU A 224 -10.67 -14.51 9.97
N ALA A 225 -9.46 -14.84 10.44
CA ALA A 225 -8.48 -15.59 9.63
C ALA A 225 -7.82 -16.72 10.42
N PRO A 226 -7.51 -17.87 9.79
CA PRO A 226 -7.81 -18.19 8.38
C PRO A 226 -9.31 -18.38 8.12
N GLN A 227 -9.75 -18.17 6.87
CA GLN A 227 -11.13 -18.39 6.44
C GLN A 227 -11.24 -19.75 5.75
N ALA A 228 -12.36 -20.45 5.96
CA ALA A 228 -12.68 -21.63 5.18
C ALA A 228 -12.93 -21.25 3.71
N ALA A 229 -12.71 -22.20 2.80
CA ALA A 229 -13.07 -22.04 1.41
C ALA A 229 -14.55 -21.68 1.26
N ILE A 230 -14.85 -20.65 0.48
CA ILE A 230 -16.23 -20.28 0.15
C ILE A 230 -16.71 -21.00 -1.12
N GLU A 231 -18.02 -21.14 -1.27
CA GLU A 231 -18.61 -21.89 -2.40
C GLU A 231 -18.24 -21.29 -3.77
N THR A 232 -18.15 -19.97 -3.88
CA THR A 232 -17.82 -19.26 -5.13
C THR A 232 -16.70 -18.26 -4.90
N GLU A 233 -15.47 -18.63 -5.22
CA GLU A 233 -14.32 -17.72 -5.12
C GLU A 233 -14.18 -16.78 -6.33
N LYS A 234 -14.91 -17.07 -7.41
CA LYS A 234 -14.92 -16.33 -8.67
C LYS A 234 -16.28 -15.69 -8.92
N GLU A 235 -16.72 -14.88 -7.96
CA GLU A 235 -17.96 -14.12 -8.11
C GLU A 235 -17.89 -13.17 -9.32
N GLN A 236 -19.05 -12.83 -9.87
CA GLN A 236 -19.14 -11.85 -10.95
C GLN A 236 -18.60 -10.50 -10.47
N ALA A 237 -17.67 -9.92 -11.24
CA ALA A 237 -17.12 -8.61 -10.92
C ALA A 237 -18.23 -7.55 -10.88
N LEU A 238 -18.30 -6.82 -9.77
CA LEU A 238 -19.23 -5.71 -9.59
C LEU A 238 -18.53 -4.41 -10.00
N THR A 239 -19.14 -3.69 -10.94
CA THR A 239 -18.68 -2.35 -11.32
C THR A 239 -19.53 -1.32 -10.59
N ILE A 240 -18.87 -0.33 -10.02
CA ILE A 240 -19.49 0.79 -9.33
C ILE A 240 -19.13 2.09 -10.04
N ASN A 241 -20.07 3.04 -10.09
CA ASN A 241 -19.80 4.36 -10.63
C ASN A 241 -18.72 5.07 -9.79
N TYR A 242 -17.78 5.75 -10.45
CA TYR A 242 -16.68 6.44 -9.77
C TYR A 242 -17.15 7.49 -8.75
N ASP A 243 -18.14 8.31 -9.13
CA ASP A 243 -18.65 9.39 -8.27
C ASP A 243 -19.33 8.82 -7.02
N GLU A 244 -19.94 7.62 -7.13
CA GLU A 244 -20.44 6.89 -5.97
C GLU A 244 -19.31 6.38 -5.09
N LEU A 245 -18.29 5.78 -5.71
CA LEU A 245 -17.17 5.15 -5.04
C LEU A 245 -16.37 6.15 -4.17
N VAL A 246 -16.13 7.36 -4.68
CA VAL A 246 -15.38 8.40 -3.96
C VAL A 246 -16.19 9.15 -2.90
N LYS A 247 -17.50 8.90 -2.73
CA LYS A 247 -18.24 9.45 -1.58
C LYS A 247 -17.65 9.00 -0.24
N SER A 248 -17.09 7.79 -0.21
CA SER A 248 -16.35 7.28 0.94
C SER A 248 -15.11 8.11 1.30
N TRP A 249 -14.64 8.98 0.40
CA TRP A 249 -13.46 9.81 0.59
C TRP A 249 -13.73 11.18 1.21
N ALA A 250 -14.97 11.46 1.59
CA ALA A 250 -15.33 12.72 2.24
C ALA A 250 -14.34 13.07 3.37
N ASP A 251 -13.77 14.28 3.30
CA ASP A 251 -12.74 14.73 4.22
C ASP A 251 -13.35 15.00 5.61
N THR A 252 -13.03 14.13 6.57
CA THR A 252 -13.59 14.17 7.91
C THR A 252 -12.92 15.21 8.82
N THR A 253 -11.89 15.90 8.34
CA THR A 253 -11.08 16.85 9.13
C THR A 253 -11.08 18.28 8.57
N ALA A 254 -11.95 18.56 7.60
CA ALA A 254 -12.11 19.90 7.01
C ALA A 254 -12.66 20.91 8.03
N SER A 255 -11.78 21.52 8.82
CA SER A 255 -12.07 22.74 9.56
C SER A 255 -12.18 23.90 8.57
N THR A 256 -13.41 24.33 8.26
CA THR A 256 -13.80 25.66 7.75
C THR A 256 -13.05 26.24 6.53
N ALA A 257 -12.55 25.40 5.62
CA ALA A 257 -12.21 25.81 4.26
C ALA A 257 -13.13 25.08 3.28
N PRO A 258 -13.57 25.70 2.17
CA PRO A 258 -14.49 25.05 1.24
C PRO A 258 -13.91 23.71 0.80
N ALA A 259 -14.67 22.64 1.03
CA ALA A 259 -14.30 21.31 0.62
C ALA A 259 -13.93 21.35 -0.87
N ALA A 260 -12.79 20.78 -1.23
CA ALA A 260 -12.50 20.49 -2.63
C ALA A 260 -13.54 19.46 -3.07
N THR A 261 -14.57 19.92 -3.78
CA THR A 261 -15.57 19.04 -4.36
C THR A 261 -14.85 18.14 -5.37
N PRO A 262 -14.99 16.80 -5.28
CA PRO A 262 -14.49 15.92 -6.32
C PRO A 262 -15.01 16.40 -7.67
N VAL A 263 -14.09 16.62 -8.62
CA VAL A 263 -14.46 17.10 -9.96
C VAL A 263 -15.21 15.96 -10.65
N ALA A 264 -16.52 16.16 -10.85
CA ALA A 264 -17.38 15.23 -11.58
C ALA A 264 -16.82 14.95 -12.98
N ALA A 265 -17.05 13.73 -13.48
CA ALA A 265 -16.63 13.37 -14.82
C ALA A 265 -17.27 14.29 -15.88
N PRO A 266 -16.54 14.73 -16.92
CA PRO A 266 -17.19 15.24 -18.11
C PRO A 266 -18.05 14.12 -18.72
N ALA A 267 -19.28 14.46 -19.10
CA ALA A 267 -20.16 13.53 -19.81
C ALA A 267 -19.47 13.05 -21.10
N GLN A 268 -19.49 11.73 -21.33
CA GLN A 268 -19.02 11.11 -22.57
C GLN A 268 -19.87 11.53 -23.76
#